data_AF-A0A6V8LL37-F1
#
_entry.id   AF-A0A6V8LL37-F1
#
_cell.length_a   1.000
_cell.length_b   1.000
_cell.length_c   1.000
_cell.angle_alpha   90.00
_cell.angle_beta   90.00
_cell.angle_gamma   90.00
#
_symmetry.space_group_name_H-M   'P 1'
#
loop_
_entity.id
_entity.type
_entity.pdbx_description
1 polymer ?
#
loop_
_entity_poly.entity_id
_entity_poly.type
_entity_poly.pdbx_seq_one_letter_code
_entity_poly.pdbx_strand_id
1 'polypeptide(L)'
;MRHARQPARRRAHGSNSSQDGSRRGGQNLFANSIVALDLKTGAYRWHFQSVHHDIWDMDNSMSPVLVDVRVRGRMRKLVVYGSKSGMYFILDRTDGSAPLGIDEVPVPQEPRQKTWPTQPFPRQGGWTEQRVVDQPLGTSVPGEPNRAVPNYVKGALYDPHWDVPILSIPGHGGGADWNHQSFSHSTGLVYTGFGYVAAAHSLTEASNGLRPPGEYQTGGIVAVDPGTNKVRWKKRMPYSLAHGNGILTTASDLLYIGQPDGNLLCLDARTGRELWRFQTGASISSSPIAYEVDGVQYIAVYAGGTGIPYGESAPRGDFLWAFRLGGTVPPAPTPPPPVIRRPVAGGPVEGSAVNNTVVLARTYNATTGQVGTTESTAMNAMAPTHLRVPVGTTVTFVNPADNANEHGATQFFEGLFDVRLRPGESFQYTFTEKGEYFFNDSYSPRPTGKVEVY
;
A
#
# COMPACT_ATOMS: atom_id res chain seq x y z
N MET A 1 11.53 61.16 -7.11
CA MET A 1 12.33 60.16 -7.86
C MET A 1 11.70 58.80 -7.68
N ARG A 2 11.47 58.10 -8.79
CA ARG A 2 10.77 56.82 -8.88
C ARG A 2 11.69 55.69 -8.40
N HIS A 3 11.28 54.91 -7.41
CA HIS A 3 11.88 53.59 -7.18
C HIS A 3 11.12 52.55 -7.99
N ALA A 4 11.86 51.85 -8.84
CA ALA A 4 11.37 50.93 -9.85
C ALA A 4 10.69 49.70 -9.22
N ARG A 5 9.55 49.31 -9.82
CA ARG A 5 8.90 48.02 -9.59
C ARG A 5 9.81 46.90 -10.12
N GLN A 6 10.16 45.93 -9.29
CA GLN A 6 10.67 44.63 -9.75
C GLN A 6 9.55 43.88 -10.51
N PRO A 7 9.88 43.18 -11.61
CA PRO A 7 8.90 42.46 -12.39
C PRO A 7 8.40 41.22 -11.65
N ALA A 8 7.11 40.92 -11.84
CA ALA A 8 6.42 39.77 -11.28
C ALA A 8 7.21 38.47 -11.50
N ARG A 9 7.61 37.82 -10.40
CA ARG A 9 8.07 36.43 -10.45
C ARG A 9 6.91 35.58 -10.97
N ARG A 10 7.13 34.94 -12.12
CA ARG A 10 6.30 33.83 -12.62
C ARG A 10 6.02 32.88 -11.46
N ARG A 11 4.75 32.46 -11.33
CA ARG A 11 4.32 31.45 -10.36
C ARG A 11 5.28 30.27 -10.44
N ALA A 12 5.94 29.99 -9.32
CA ALA A 12 6.73 28.79 -9.16
C ALA A 12 5.82 27.58 -9.36
N HIS A 13 6.20 26.67 -10.26
CA HIS A 13 5.74 25.29 -10.22
C HIS A 13 5.97 24.79 -8.78
N GLY A 14 4.87 24.45 -8.10
CA GLY A 14 4.88 24.09 -6.68
C GLY A 14 5.75 22.86 -6.43
N SER A 15 6.40 22.85 -5.27
CA SER A 15 7.17 21.75 -4.65
C SER A 15 7.24 20.47 -5.49
N ASN A 16 8.37 20.25 -6.18
CA ASN A 16 8.60 19.04 -6.94
C ASN A 16 8.40 17.81 -6.03
N SER A 17 7.48 16.92 -6.42
CA SER A 17 7.17 15.63 -5.77
C SER A 17 8.45 14.83 -5.47
N SER A 18 8.47 13.98 -4.42
CA SER A 18 9.57 13.01 -4.24
C SER A 18 9.76 12.10 -5.45
N GLN A 19 8.72 11.98 -6.30
CA GLN A 19 8.72 11.22 -7.55
C GLN A 19 9.28 11.99 -8.76
N ASP A 20 9.67 13.25 -8.60
CA ASP A 20 10.34 14.04 -9.63
C ASP A 20 11.88 13.91 -9.52
N GLY A 21 12.45 13.05 -10.37
CA GLY A 21 13.88 12.82 -10.56
C GLY A 21 14.56 13.82 -11.50
N SER A 22 13.81 14.68 -12.21
CA SER A 22 14.32 15.51 -13.32
C SER A 22 15.46 16.45 -12.94
N ARG A 23 15.57 16.80 -11.65
CA ARG A 23 16.64 17.64 -11.10
C ARG A 23 17.69 16.87 -10.30
N ARG A 24 17.53 15.56 -10.09
CA ARG A 24 18.32 14.71 -9.21
C ARG A 24 19.07 13.60 -9.96
N GLY A 25 19.77 13.92 -11.05
CA GLY A 25 20.51 12.91 -11.82
C GLY A 25 21.55 12.14 -10.98
N GLY A 26 21.83 10.90 -11.40
CA GLY A 26 22.77 9.99 -10.73
C GLY A 26 22.09 9.05 -9.72
N GLN A 27 22.85 8.14 -9.12
CA GLN A 27 22.34 7.11 -8.19
C GLN A 27 21.72 7.67 -6.90
N ASN A 28 22.06 8.92 -6.55
CA ASN A 28 21.62 9.60 -5.33
C ASN A 28 22.05 8.92 -4.02
N LEU A 29 23.27 8.38 -3.98
CA LEU A 29 23.84 7.85 -2.75
C LEU A 29 23.90 8.93 -1.64
N PHE A 30 23.63 8.60 -0.38
CA PHE A 30 23.31 7.27 0.18
C PHE A 30 21.80 7.01 0.37
N ALA A 31 20.94 7.59 -0.46
CA ALA A 31 19.50 7.29 -0.41
C ALA A 31 19.26 5.78 -0.62
N ASN A 32 18.25 5.22 0.04
CA ASN A 32 17.87 3.81 -0.06
C ASN A 32 19.04 2.83 0.10
N SER A 33 19.93 3.13 1.04
CA SER A 33 21.12 2.34 1.32
C SER A 33 21.17 1.90 2.78
N ILE A 34 21.72 0.72 3.01
CA ILE A 34 22.29 0.36 4.31
C ILE A 34 23.75 0.82 4.33
N VAL A 35 24.16 1.48 5.41
CA VAL A 35 25.52 2.02 5.56
C VAL A 35 26.11 1.50 6.86
N ALA A 36 27.30 0.89 6.76
CA ALA A 36 28.08 0.48 7.92
C ALA A 36 29.13 1.53 8.26
N LEU A 37 29.13 1.94 9.53
CA LEU A 37 30.03 2.93 10.09
C LEU A 37 30.75 2.35 11.30
N ASP A 38 31.96 2.82 11.56
CA ASP A 38 32.64 2.60 12.82
C ASP A 38 31.93 3.36 13.95
N LEU A 39 31.47 2.65 14.98
CA LEU A 39 30.66 3.25 16.04
C LEU A 39 31.40 4.36 16.83
N LYS A 40 32.72 4.25 16.97
CA LYS A 40 33.51 5.21 17.77
C LYS A 40 33.89 6.46 16.99
N THR A 41 34.17 6.29 15.70
CA THR A 41 34.74 7.36 14.86
C THR A 41 33.76 7.91 13.83
N GLY A 42 32.67 7.21 13.55
CA GLY A 42 31.76 7.51 12.43
C GLY A 42 32.37 7.20 11.06
N ALA A 43 33.56 6.59 10.99
CA ALA A 43 34.24 6.32 9.74
C ALA A 43 33.46 5.29 8.89
N TYR A 44 33.32 5.59 7.60
CA TYR A 44 32.69 4.71 6.63
C TYR A 44 33.41 3.35 6.53
N ARG A 45 32.64 2.26 6.44
CA ARG A 45 33.15 0.90 6.21
C ARG A 45 32.69 0.35 4.86
N TRP A 46 31.39 0.21 4.68
CA TRP A 46 30.77 -0.29 3.45
C TRP A 46 29.34 0.24 3.36
N HIS A 47 28.74 0.16 2.17
CA HIS A 47 27.30 0.39 1.99
C HIS A 47 26.76 -0.55 0.91
N PHE A 48 25.45 -0.74 0.89
CA PHE A 48 24.72 -1.34 -0.22
C PHE A 48 23.47 -0.50 -0.48
N GLN A 49 23.27 -0.07 -1.72
CA GLN A 49 22.08 0.67 -2.15
C GLN A 49 21.09 -0.29 -2.81
N SER A 50 19.87 -0.37 -2.31
CA SER A 50 18.85 -1.27 -2.86
C SER A 50 17.93 -0.65 -3.92
N VAL A 51 17.96 0.68 -4.06
CA VAL A 51 17.21 1.40 -5.08
C VAL A 51 18.09 2.51 -5.62
N HIS A 52 18.42 2.45 -6.91
CA HIS A 52 19.16 3.50 -7.59
C HIS A 52 18.21 4.58 -8.08
N HIS A 53 18.55 5.86 -7.85
CA HIS A 53 17.77 6.99 -8.36
C HIS A 53 16.26 6.86 -8.08
N ASP A 54 15.89 6.85 -6.80
CA ASP A 54 14.50 6.59 -6.44
C ASP A 54 13.56 7.72 -6.88
N ILE A 55 12.50 7.30 -7.54
CA ILE A 55 11.34 8.11 -7.97
C ILE A 55 10.02 7.44 -7.55
N TRP A 56 10.04 6.36 -6.77
CA TRP A 56 8.86 5.56 -6.44
C TRP A 56 8.47 5.60 -4.97
N ASP A 57 9.23 6.31 -4.12
CA ASP A 57 9.06 6.34 -2.66
C ASP A 57 9.33 4.94 -2.06
N MET A 58 10.43 4.31 -2.50
CA MET A 58 10.84 2.96 -2.13
C MET A 58 11.88 2.97 -1.02
N ASP A 59 11.53 3.65 0.08
CA ASP A 59 12.31 3.73 1.30
C ASP A 59 12.69 2.35 1.85
N ASN A 60 13.83 2.33 2.55
CA ASN A 60 14.19 1.22 3.42
C ASN A 60 14.03 1.61 4.89
N SER A 61 12.79 1.57 5.33
CA SER A 61 12.33 1.96 6.68
C SER A 61 12.36 0.82 7.71
N MET A 62 12.36 -0.45 7.28
CA MET A 62 12.50 -1.57 8.20
C MET A 62 13.90 -1.65 8.80
N SER A 63 13.95 -1.86 10.12
CA SER A 63 15.19 -2.13 10.85
C SER A 63 15.88 -3.40 10.31
N PRO A 64 17.16 -3.35 9.91
CA PRO A 64 17.87 -4.53 9.45
C PRO A 64 18.02 -5.59 10.55
N VAL A 65 17.92 -6.87 10.18
CA VAL A 65 18.03 -7.99 11.14
C VAL A 65 19.39 -8.67 10.97
N LEU A 66 20.19 -8.72 12.04
CA LEU A 66 21.46 -9.44 12.05
C LEU A 66 21.22 -10.91 12.38
N VAL A 67 21.72 -11.82 11.54
CA VAL A 67 21.53 -13.26 11.72
C VAL A 67 22.82 -14.03 11.49
N ASP A 68 22.97 -15.14 12.21
CA ASP A 68 24.03 -16.12 11.98
C ASP A 68 23.39 -17.41 11.49
N VAL A 69 23.51 -17.69 10.19
CA VAL A 69 22.87 -18.84 9.54
C VAL A 69 23.82 -19.52 8.55
N ARG A 70 23.52 -20.77 8.20
CA ARG A 70 24.27 -21.50 7.19
C ARG A 70 23.86 -21.08 5.78
N VAL A 71 24.83 -20.66 4.98
CA VAL A 71 24.69 -20.47 3.53
C VAL A 71 25.62 -21.46 2.84
N ARG A 72 25.06 -22.35 2.01
CA ARG A 72 25.80 -23.40 1.30
C ARG A 72 26.73 -24.20 2.25
N GLY A 73 26.20 -24.59 3.42
CA GLY A 73 26.90 -25.37 4.43
C GLY A 73 27.86 -24.61 5.35
N ARG A 74 28.15 -23.33 5.08
CA ARG A 74 29.06 -22.50 5.90
C ARG A 74 28.28 -21.52 6.76
N MET A 75 28.63 -21.40 8.04
CA MET A 75 28.06 -20.37 8.90
C MET A 75 28.49 -18.98 8.42
N ARG A 76 27.54 -18.05 8.31
CA ARG A 76 27.78 -16.68 7.84
C ARG A 76 27.16 -15.66 8.76
N LYS A 77 27.85 -14.53 8.92
CA LYS A 77 27.41 -13.38 9.68
C LYS A 77 26.67 -12.43 8.76
N LEU A 78 25.35 -12.56 8.70
CA LEU A 78 24.53 -11.84 7.73
C LEU A 78 23.78 -10.67 8.36
N VAL A 79 23.34 -9.75 7.49
CA VAL A 79 22.30 -8.76 7.72
C VAL A 79 21.21 -8.97 6.66
N VAL A 80 19.96 -9.01 7.11
CA VAL A 80 18.77 -9.02 6.26
C VAL A 80 18.32 -7.57 6.13
N TYR A 81 18.32 -7.08 4.89
CA TYR A 81 18.00 -5.69 4.56
C TYR A 81 16.94 -5.65 3.45
N GLY A 82 16.02 -4.68 3.50
CA GLY A 82 14.98 -4.47 2.49
C GLY A 82 13.62 -4.17 3.14
N SER A 83 12.84 -3.28 2.51
CA SER A 83 11.53 -2.86 3.00
C SER A 83 10.46 -2.78 1.89
N LYS A 84 10.22 -1.57 1.36
CA LYS A 84 9.09 -1.27 0.49
C LYS A 84 9.11 -1.99 -0.85
N SER A 85 10.28 -2.33 -1.39
CA SER A 85 10.40 -3.08 -2.64
C SER A 85 9.86 -4.52 -2.56
N GLY A 86 9.58 -5.02 -1.35
CA GLY A 86 9.10 -6.39 -1.19
C GLY A 86 10.19 -7.45 -1.40
N MET A 87 11.45 -7.05 -1.25
CA MET A 87 12.63 -7.89 -1.44
C MET A 87 13.48 -7.91 -0.18
N TYR A 88 14.24 -9.00 0.01
CA TYR A 88 15.39 -8.99 0.91
C TYR A 88 16.70 -9.11 0.16
N PHE A 89 17.63 -8.28 0.58
CA PHE A 89 19.03 -8.28 0.22
C PHE A 89 19.78 -8.87 1.42
N ILE A 90 20.30 -10.08 1.22
CA ILE A 90 21.04 -10.82 2.23
C ILE A 90 22.52 -10.54 2.03
N LEU A 91 23.10 -9.75 2.94
CA LEU A 91 24.48 -9.28 2.87
C LEU A 91 25.30 -9.86 4.02
N ASP A 92 26.58 -10.10 3.82
CA ASP A 92 27.53 -10.34 4.90
C ASP A 92 27.78 -9.02 5.62
N ARG A 93 27.44 -8.96 6.91
CA ARG A 93 27.48 -7.71 7.67
C ARG A 93 28.91 -7.20 7.93
N THR A 94 29.93 -8.01 7.62
CA THR A 94 31.33 -7.63 7.83
C THR A 94 31.90 -6.79 6.69
N ASP A 95 31.46 -7.03 5.45
CA ASP A 95 32.01 -6.39 4.25
C ASP A 95 30.96 -5.93 3.22
N GLY A 96 29.67 -6.22 3.43
CA GLY A 96 28.59 -5.88 2.52
C GLY A 96 28.44 -6.83 1.32
N SER A 97 29.24 -7.90 1.23
CA SER A 97 29.15 -8.87 0.13
C SER A 97 27.83 -9.64 0.14
N ALA A 98 27.32 -10.04 -1.03
CA ALA A 98 26.02 -10.73 -1.15
C ALA A 98 26.21 -12.23 -1.43
N PRO A 99 26.29 -13.12 -0.42
CA PRO A 99 26.63 -14.53 -0.62
C PRO A 99 25.58 -15.34 -1.40
N LEU A 100 24.34 -14.84 -1.46
CA LEU A 100 23.25 -15.42 -2.24
C LEU A 100 23.11 -14.81 -3.65
N GLY A 101 23.88 -13.76 -3.94
CA GLY A 101 23.90 -13.05 -5.23
C GLY A 101 22.77 -12.03 -5.38
N ILE A 102 23.15 -10.86 -5.88
CA ILE A 102 22.28 -9.77 -6.29
C ILE A 102 22.74 -9.39 -7.70
N ASP A 103 21.81 -9.29 -8.63
CA ASP A 103 22.11 -8.94 -10.02
C ASP A 103 21.58 -7.53 -10.32
N GLU A 104 22.35 -6.78 -11.10
CA GLU A 104 21.90 -5.52 -11.69
C GLU A 104 21.05 -5.84 -12.92
N VAL A 105 19.75 -5.57 -12.85
CA VAL A 105 18.79 -5.89 -13.91
C VAL A 105 18.42 -4.60 -14.64
N PRO A 106 18.50 -4.55 -15.98
CA PRO A 106 17.99 -3.42 -16.76
C PRO A 106 16.51 -3.17 -16.49
N VAL A 107 16.15 -1.90 -16.26
CA VAL A 107 14.75 -1.46 -16.07
C VAL A 107 14.37 -0.43 -17.16
N PRO A 108 13.09 -0.24 -17.48
CA PRO A 108 12.69 0.77 -18.45
C PRO A 108 13.17 2.17 -18.04
N GLN A 109 13.43 3.02 -19.04
CA GLN A 109 14.06 4.33 -18.83
C GLN A 109 13.13 5.48 -19.23
N GLU A 110 13.18 6.58 -18.48
CA GLU A 110 12.52 7.84 -18.81
C GLU A 110 13.58 8.96 -18.72
N PRO A 111 14.17 9.38 -19.84
CA PRO A 111 15.26 10.35 -19.84
C PRO A 111 14.93 11.67 -19.15
N ARG A 112 13.65 12.09 -19.14
CA ARG A 112 13.20 13.30 -18.45
C ARG A 112 13.35 13.19 -16.92
N GLN A 113 13.17 11.98 -16.37
CA GLN A 113 13.40 11.68 -14.95
C GLN A 113 14.89 11.52 -14.63
N LYS A 114 15.77 11.28 -15.61
CA LYS A 114 17.17 10.90 -15.40
C LYS A 114 17.31 9.56 -14.67
N THR A 115 16.45 8.60 -15.02
CA THR A 115 16.44 7.24 -14.48
C THR A 115 17.82 6.58 -14.54
N TRP A 116 18.09 5.72 -13.56
CA TRP A 116 19.27 4.85 -13.58
C TRP A 116 18.98 3.60 -14.44
N PRO A 117 19.95 3.13 -15.25
CA PRO A 117 19.73 2.05 -16.23
C PRO A 117 19.36 0.68 -15.62
N THR A 118 19.76 0.42 -14.39
CA THR A 118 19.56 -0.87 -13.72
C THR A 118 18.96 -0.72 -12.32
N GLN A 119 18.50 -1.81 -11.75
CA GLN A 119 18.17 -1.90 -10.33
C GLN A 119 18.70 -3.21 -9.76
N PRO A 120 19.04 -3.26 -8.46
CA PRO A 120 19.51 -4.49 -7.83
C PRO A 120 18.32 -5.41 -7.54
N PHE A 121 18.41 -6.65 -8.00
CA PHE A 121 17.44 -7.71 -7.67
C PHE A 121 18.16 -8.88 -7.01
N PRO A 122 17.69 -9.37 -5.84
CA PRO A 122 18.18 -10.63 -5.31
C PRO A 122 17.82 -11.76 -6.28
N ARG A 123 18.76 -12.68 -6.53
CA ARG A 123 18.55 -13.83 -7.43
C ARG A 123 17.36 -14.72 -7.06
N GLN A 124 16.88 -14.58 -5.83
CA GLN A 124 15.79 -15.37 -5.30
C GLN A 124 14.41 -14.76 -5.55
N GLY A 125 14.35 -13.51 -6.02
CA GLY A 125 13.13 -12.74 -6.23
C GLY A 125 12.63 -12.02 -4.96
N GLY A 126 11.51 -11.31 -5.10
CA GLY A 126 10.79 -10.73 -3.96
C GLY A 126 10.01 -11.76 -3.16
N TRP A 127 9.70 -11.43 -1.92
CA TRP A 127 8.75 -12.16 -1.08
C TRP A 127 7.31 -11.64 -1.25
N THR A 128 7.13 -10.54 -1.98
CA THR A 128 5.84 -10.07 -2.49
C THR A 128 5.88 -9.85 -4.01
N GLU A 129 4.69 -9.74 -4.58
CA GLU A 129 4.42 -9.55 -6.00
C GLU A 129 4.92 -8.17 -6.45
N GLN A 130 5.59 -8.13 -7.60
CA GLN A 130 6.28 -6.95 -8.14
C GLN A 130 5.62 -6.40 -9.42
N ARG A 131 4.43 -6.90 -9.72
CA ARG A 131 3.63 -6.54 -10.90
C ARG A 131 2.16 -6.66 -10.54
N VAL A 132 1.38 -5.70 -11.03
CA VAL A 132 -0.07 -5.82 -11.00
C VAL A 132 -0.51 -6.83 -12.07
N VAL A 133 -1.62 -7.52 -11.81
CA VAL A 133 -2.17 -8.51 -12.75
C VAL A 133 -3.53 -8.07 -13.27
N ASP A 134 -3.81 -8.43 -14.52
CA ASP A 134 -5.17 -8.42 -15.02
C ASP A 134 -5.92 -9.61 -14.45
N GLN A 135 -7.13 -9.34 -13.99
CA GLN A 135 -8.09 -10.37 -13.70
C GLN A 135 -9.42 -9.95 -14.34
N PRO A 136 -10.06 -10.83 -15.14
CA PRO A 136 -11.34 -10.51 -15.77
C PRO A 136 -12.37 -10.04 -14.75
N LEU A 137 -13.19 -9.05 -15.12
CA LEU A 137 -14.29 -8.60 -14.27
C LEU A 137 -15.32 -9.73 -14.13
N GLY A 138 -16.04 -9.79 -13.00
CA GLY A 138 -16.99 -10.86 -12.70
C GLY A 138 -16.37 -12.17 -12.16
N THR A 139 -15.08 -12.17 -11.84
CA THR A 139 -14.42 -13.27 -11.11
C THR A 139 -14.63 -13.16 -9.60
N SER A 140 -14.03 -14.07 -8.82
CA SER A 140 -14.03 -13.97 -7.36
C SER A 140 -13.59 -12.57 -6.89
N VAL A 141 -14.33 -12.02 -5.93
CA VAL A 141 -14.05 -10.73 -5.27
C VAL A 141 -13.58 -11.05 -3.84
N PRO A 142 -12.43 -10.53 -3.38
CA PRO A 142 -11.59 -9.50 -4.01
C PRO A 142 -10.71 -10.00 -5.17
N GLY A 143 -10.56 -11.32 -5.34
CA GLY A 143 -9.76 -11.91 -6.42
C GLY A 143 -8.28 -12.02 -6.05
N GLU A 144 -7.39 -11.87 -7.03
CA GLU A 144 -5.95 -11.78 -6.76
C GLU A 144 -5.64 -10.47 -6.01
N PRO A 145 -4.80 -10.50 -4.97
CA PRO A 145 -4.58 -9.34 -4.13
C PRO A 145 -3.76 -8.24 -4.81
N ASN A 146 -3.06 -8.55 -5.89
CA ASN A 146 -2.30 -7.61 -6.72
C ASN A 146 -3.03 -7.29 -8.05
N ARG A 147 -4.35 -7.52 -8.10
CA ARG A 147 -5.20 -7.18 -9.23
C ARG A 147 -5.19 -5.67 -9.50
N ALA A 148 -5.07 -5.30 -10.77
CA ALA A 148 -5.23 -3.91 -11.18
C ALA A 148 -6.71 -3.46 -11.07
N VAL A 149 -6.93 -2.24 -10.59
CA VAL A 149 -8.20 -1.55 -10.81
C VAL A 149 -8.34 -1.19 -12.30
N PRO A 150 -9.57 -1.16 -12.87
CA PRO A 150 -9.75 -0.95 -14.30
C PRO A 150 -9.20 0.40 -14.80
N ASN A 151 -8.85 0.42 -16.08
CA ASN A 151 -8.42 1.58 -16.88
C ASN A 151 -7.07 2.23 -16.51
N TYR A 152 -6.38 1.78 -15.47
CA TYR A 152 -5.00 2.23 -15.20
C TYR A 152 -4.00 1.61 -16.17
N VAL A 153 -2.96 2.38 -16.54
CA VAL A 153 -1.77 1.78 -17.15
C VAL A 153 -1.09 0.92 -16.11
N LYS A 154 -0.87 -0.36 -16.43
CA LYS A 154 -0.27 -1.33 -15.53
C LYS A 154 1.24 -1.31 -15.70
N GLY A 155 1.96 -1.28 -14.58
CA GLY A 155 3.41 -1.36 -14.55
C GLY A 155 3.94 -2.45 -13.63
N ALA A 156 5.25 -2.62 -13.71
CA ALA A 156 6.06 -3.34 -12.75
C ALA A 156 6.69 -2.40 -11.72
N LEU A 157 7.19 -2.98 -10.63
CA LEU A 157 8.14 -2.31 -9.76
C LEU A 157 9.33 -1.78 -10.59
N TYR A 158 9.64 -0.51 -10.42
CA TYR A 158 10.64 0.27 -11.17
C TYR A 158 10.30 0.70 -12.61
N ASP A 159 9.04 0.54 -13.05
CA ASP A 159 8.62 1.23 -14.27
C ASP A 159 8.59 2.75 -14.01
N PRO A 160 9.31 3.56 -14.80
CA PRO A 160 9.35 4.99 -14.60
C PRO A 160 8.09 5.65 -15.14
N HIS A 161 7.76 6.81 -14.61
CA HIS A 161 6.53 7.53 -14.93
C HIS A 161 6.80 9.02 -15.21
N TRP A 162 5.85 9.66 -15.87
CA TRP A 162 5.86 11.10 -16.11
C TRP A 162 4.44 11.66 -16.15
N ASP A 163 3.81 11.74 -17.33
CA ASP A 163 2.46 12.32 -17.50
C ASP A 163 1.34 11.33 -17.14
N VAL A 164 1.54 10.06 -17.52
CA VAL A 164 0.52 9.01 -17.40
C VAL A 164 0.70 8.28 -16.07
N PRO A 165 -0.36 8.13 -15.25
CA PRO A 165 -0.30 7.32 -14.03
C PRO A 165 -0.05 5.85 -14.35
N ILE A 166 1.05 5.31 -13.85
CA ILE A 166 1.40 3.90 -13.95
C ILE A 166 1.13 3.24 -12.60
N LEU A 167 0.15 2.33 -12.57
CA LEU A 167 -0.19 1.52 -11.41
C LEU A 167 0.84 0.41 -11.23
N SER A 168 1.54 0.44 -10.10
CA SER A 168 2.52 -0.57 -9.72
C SER A 168 2.22 -1.17 -8.35
N ILE A 169 2.76 -2.37 -8.13
CA ILE A 169 2.78 -3.03 -6.84
C ILE A 169 4.19 -3.64 -6.60
N PRO A 170 4.78 -3.49 -5.40
CA PRO A 170 4.32 -2.62 -4.32
C PRO A 170 4.15 -1.17 -4.77
N GLY A 171 3.13 -0.48 -4.24
CA GLY A 171 3.02 0.96 -4.37
C GLY A 171 3.96 1.67 -3.40
N HIS A 172 3.85 2.99 -3.29
CA HIS A 172 4.65 3.80 -2.33
C HIS A 172 4.52 3.39 -0.85
N GLY A 173 3.42 2.72 -0.45
CA GLY A 173 3.28 2.16 0.90
C GLY A 173 4.12 0.90 1.12
N GLY A 174 4.75 0.40 0.05
CA GLY A 174 5.63 -0.74 0.07
C GLY A 174 4.94 -2.09 0.24
N GLY A 175 5.73 -3.13 0.01
CA GLY A 175 5.40 -4.49 0.42
C GLY A 175 5.48 -4.62 1.94
N ALA A 176 6.37 -3.86 2.57
CA ALA A 176 6.52 -3.67 4.01
C ALA A 176 7.07 -2.25 4.21
N ASP A 177 6.88 -1.64 5.36
CA ASP A 177 7.30 -0.25 5.62
C ASP A 177 8.04 -0.14 6.97
N TRP A 178 7.47 0.50 7.99
CA TRP A 178 8.12 0.64 9.31
C TRP A 178 7.75 -0.48 10.30
N ASN A 179 7.23 -1.62 9.83
CA ASN A 179 6.97 -2.76 10.73
C ASN A 179 8.28 -3.40 11.21
N HIS A 180 8.38 -3.72 12.50
CA HIS A 180 9.53 -4.48 13.00
C HIS A 180 9.44 -5.95 12.57
N GLN A 181 10.56 -6.46 12.06
CA GLN A 181 10.72 -7.86 11.68
C GLN A 181 11.16 -8.67 12.89
N SER A 182 10.87 -9.97 12.87
CA SER A 182 11.36 -10.90 13.89
C SER A 182 12.17 -12.01 13.26
N PHE A 183 13.23 -12.47 13.94
CA PHE A 183 13.95 -13.68 13.60
C PHE A 183 13.84 -14.68 14.74
N SER A 184 13.44 -15.91 14.44
CA SER A 184 13.41 -16.99 15.43
C SER A 184 14.61 -17.92 15.23
N HIS A 185 15.45 -18.04 16.26
CA HIS A 185 16.58 -18.96 16.26
C HIS A 185 16.16 -20.43 16.17
N SER A 186 14.95 -20.78 16.64
CA SER A 186 14.42 -22.16 16.61
C SER A 186 13.97 -22.58 15.21
N THR A 187 13.34 -21.67 14.48
CA THR A 187 12.86 -21.94 13.11
C THR A 187 13.89 -21.58 12.05
N GLY A 188 14.82 -20.67 12.36
CA GLY A 188 15.77 -20.10 11.41
C GLY A 188 15.13 -19.14 10.41
N LEU A 189 13.94 -18.60 10.67
CA LEU A 189 13.18 -17.78 9.73
C LEU A 189 13.05 -16.33 10.19
N VAL A 190 12.99 -15.43 9.21
CA VAL A 190 12.59 -14.02 9.39
C VAL A 190 11.12 -13.88 9.04
N TYR A 191 10.36 -13.22 9.91
CA TYR A 191 8.93 -13.00 9.78
C TYR A 191 8.63 -11.52 9.55
N THR A 192 7.72 -11.23 8.63
CA THR A 192 7.38 -9.85 8.26
C THR A 192 5.92 -9.73 7.89
N GLY A 193 5.27 -8.70 8.44
CA GLY A 193 3.97 -8.25 7.97
C GLY A 193 4.13 -7.54 6.63
N PHE A 194 3.25 -7.84 5.68
CA PHE A 194 3.30 -7.25 4.36
C PHE A 194 1.95 -6.69 3.92
N GLY A 195 1.98 -5.84 2.90
CA GLY A 195 0.82 -5.19 2.30
C GLY A 195 0.68 -5.46 0.80
N TYR A 196 -0.56 -5.50 0.36
CA TYR A 196 -0.99 -5.40 -1.03
C TYR A 196 -1.76 -4.10 -1.17
N VAL A 197 -1.01 -3.05 -1.48
CA VAL A 197 -1.53 -1.71 -1.69
C VAL A 197 -0.77 -1.15 -2.89
N ALA A 198 -1.41 -1.16 -4.04
CA ALA A 198 -0.89 -0.57 -5.26
C ALA A 198 -0.94 0.96 -5.18
N ALA A 199 -0.13 1.58 -6.04
CA ALA A 199 -0.17 3.01 -6.25
C ALA A 199 0.11 3.32 -7.71
N ALA A 200 -0.60 4.31 -8.24
CA ALA A 200 -0.33 4.91 -9.52
C ALA A 200 0.62 6.09 -9.36
N HIS A 201 1.72 6.06 -10.11
CA HIS A 201 2.77 7.07 -10.05
C HIS A 201 2.74 7.96 -11.31
N SER A 202 2.78 9.28 -11.12
CA SER A 202 2.98 10.28 -12.18
C SER A 202 3.43 11.60 -11.54
N LEU A 203 3.99 12.52 -12.33
CA LEU A 203 4.35 13.86 -11.86
C LEU A 203 3.14 14.75 -11.53
N THR A 204 1.96 14.35 -11.99
CA THR A 204 0.71 15.07 -11.69
C THR A 204 0.06 14.62 -10.39
N GLU A 205 0.53 13.52 -9.80
CA GLU A 205 0.06 13.08 -8.48
C GLU A 205 0.79 13.84 -7.36
N ALA A 206 0.14 13.92 -6.19
CA ALA A 206 0.78 14.40 -4.97
C ALA A 206 2.02 13.56 -4.62
N SER A 207 2.86 14.06 -3.71
CA SER A 207 4.22 13.52 -3.43
C SER A 207 4.32 11.99 -3.41
N ASN A 208 3.33 11.28 -2.86
CA ASN A 208 3.42 9.83 -2.67
C ASN A 208 2.66 9.03 -3.74
N GLY A 209 2.20 9.65 -4.84
CA GLY A 209 1.38 8.99 -5.86
C GLY A 209 -0.08 8.80 -5.42
N LEU A 210 -0.85 8.07 -6.23
CA LEU A 210 -2.28 7.85 -6.04
C LEU A 210 -2.56 6.39 -5.74
N ARG A 211 -3.01 6.02 -4.53
CA ARG A 211 -3.67 4.70 -4.38
C ARG A 211 -5.08 4.83 -4.96
N PRO A 212 -5.46 4.07 -5.99
CA PRO A 212 -6.76 4.24 -6.63
C PRO A 212 -7.93 3.99 -5.68
N PRO A 213 -9.00 4.83 -5.70
CA PRO A 213 -10.25 4.49 -5.04
C PRO A 213 -10.82 3.17 -5.58
N GLY A 214 -11.52 2.43 -4.72
CA GLY A 214 -12.11 1.13 -5.04
C GLY A 214 -11.14 -0.05 -5.02
N GLU A 215 -9.83 0.18 -4.87
CA GLU A 215 -8.83 -0.88 -4.68
C GLU A 215 -8.97 -1.54 -3.31
N TYR A 216 -8.74 -2.86 -3.25
CA TYR A 216 -8.61 -3.59 -1.98
C TYR A 216 -7.23 -3.43 -1.37
N GLN A 217 -7.20 -2.98 -0.12
CA GLN A 217 -6.00 -2.76 0.69
C GLN A 217 -5.85 -3.91 1.68
N THR A 218 -5.15 -4.96 1.26
CA THR A 218 -5.00 -6.22 2.01
C THR A 218 -3.53 -6.52 2.26
N GLY A 219 -3.18 -7.72 2.73
CA GLY A 219 -1.79 -8.06 3.01
C GLY A 219 -1.61 -9.43 3.63
N GLY A 220 -0.62 -9.56 4.49
CA GLY A 220 -0.35 -10.83 5.14
C GLY A 220 0.90 -10.90 5.98
N ILE A 221 1.33 -12.13 6.24
CA ILE A 221 2.57 -12.44 6.94
C ILE A 221 3.40 -13.37 6.05
N VAL A 222 4.68 -13.08 5.92
CA VAL A 222 5.63 -13.93 5.19
C VAL A 222 6.74 -14.39 6.12
N ALA A 223 7.13 -15.66 5.98
CA ALA A 223 8.31 -16.22 6.63
C ALA A 223 9.35 -16.57 5.56
N VAL A 224 10.54 -15.98 5.68
CA VAL A 224 11.64 -16.14 4.73
C VAL A 224 12.83 -16.78 5.44
N ASP A 225 13.42 -17.80 4.82
CA ASP A 225 14.69 -18.37 5.26
C ASP A 225 15.85 -17.48 4.77
N PRO A 226 16.61 -16.82 5.66
CA PRO A 226 17.69 -15.91 5.26
C PRO A 226 18.95 -16.64 4.76
N GLY A 227 19.11 -17.94 5.02
CA GLY A 227 20.20 -18.76 4.48
C GLY A 227 20.01 -19.15 3.01
N THR A 228 18.78 -19.07 2.52
CA THR A 228 18.41 -19.34 1.12
C THR A 228 17.70 -18.19 0.42
N ASN A 229 17.28 -17.16 1.14
CA ASN A 229 16.42 -16.05 0.71
C ASN A 229 15.14 -16.51 0.00
N LYS A 230 14.52 -17.60 0.48
CA LYS A 230 13.30 -18.16 -0.09
C LYS A 230 12.17 -18.14 0.93
N VAL A 231 10.98 -17.81 0.46
CA VAL A 231 9.74 -17.91 1.23
C VAL A 231 9.54 -19.37 1.65
N ARG A 232 9.32 -19.59 2.94
CA ARG A 232 8.96 -20.90 3.51
C ARG A 232 7.46 -21.06 3.63
N TRP A 233 6.78 -20.00 4.06
CA TRP A 233 5.34 -19.92 4.03
C TRP A 233 4.90 -18.46 3.93
N LYS A 234 3.69 -18.25 3.40
CA LYS A 234 3.02 -16.95 3.29
C LYS A 234 1.57 -17.13 3.68
N LYS A 235 1.05 -16.27 4.54
CA LYS A 235 -0.34 -16.29 5.00
C LYS A 235 -1.02 -15.00 4.55
N ARG A 236 -2.04 -15.10 3.71
CA ARG A 236 -2.92 -13.97 3.36
C ARG A 236 -3.73 -13.57 4.60
N MET A 237 -3.81 -12.29 4.86
CA MET A 237 -4.58 -11.70 5.95
C MET A 237 -5.56 -10.67 5.37
N PRO A 238 -6.69 -10.41 6.04
CA PRO A 238 -7.71 -9.49 5.53
C PRO A 238 -7.24 -8.04 5.40
N TYR A 239 -6.13 -7.69 6.06
CA TYR A 239 -5.59 -6.34 6.11
C TYR A 239 -4.12 -6.29 5.70
N SER A 240 -3.67 -5.15 5.20
CA SER A 240 -2.27 -4.77 5.06
C SER A 240 -1.62 -4.74 6.45
N LEU A 241 -0.50 -5.45 6.58
CA LEU A 241 0.31 -5.50 7.79
C LEU A 241 1.71 -4.87 7.59
N ALA A 242 1.87 -4.05 6.54
CA ALA A 242 3.12 -3.38 6.21
C ALA A 242 3.43 -2.16 7.08
N HIS A 243 2.42 -1.53 7.69
CA HIS A 243 2.51 -0.16 8.22
C HIS A 243 2.59 -0.15 9.75
N GLY A 244 3.62 -0.82 10.29
CA GLY A 244 3.95 -0.82 11.73
C GLY A 244 3.58 -2.09 12.50
N ASN A 245 2.79 -3.00 11.91
CA ASN A 245 2.38 -4.28 12.51
C ASN A 245 3.60 -5.21 12.76
N GLY A 246 4.37 -4.90 13.79
CA GLY A 246 5.59 -5.59 14.12
C GLY A 246 5.32 -7.00 14.64
N ILE A 247 6.29 -7.87 14.45
CA ILE A 247 6.20 -9.26 14.85
C ILE A 247 7.12 -9.53 16.02
N LEU A 248 6.61 -10.26 17.01
CA LEU A 248 7.39 -10.85 18.08
C LEU A 248 7.40 -12.37 17.92
N THR A 249 8.56 -12.99 17.90
CA THR A 249 8.69 -14.44 18.01
C THR A 249 9.32 -14.86 19.33
N THR A 250 8.95 -16.04 19.82
CA THR A 250 9.47 -16.59 21.08
C THR A 250 10.25 -17.88 20.84
N ALA A 251 11.01 -18.32 21.84
CA ALA A 251 11.74 -19.59 21.80
C ALA A 251 10.83 -20.83 21.67
N SER A 252 9.55 -20.69 22.02
CA SER A 252 8.54 -21.76 21.96
C SER A 252 7.80 -21.79 20.62
N ASP A 253 8.39 -21.25 19.56
CA ASP A 253 7.80 -21.19 18.20
C ASP A 253 6.45 -20.47 18.13
N LEU A 254 6.22 -19.46 18.97
CA LEU A 254 5.06 -18.58 18.89
C LEU A 254 5.41 -17.30 18.14
N LEU A 255 4.44 -16.77 17.40
CA LEU A 255 4.50 -15.51 16.66
C LEU A 255 3.32 -14.63 17.05
N TYR A 256 3.60 -13.47 17.64
CA TYR A 256 2.59 -12.46 17.99
C TYR A 256 2.61 -11.30 17.01
N ILE A 257 1.42 -10.86 16.59
CA ILE A 257 1.24 -9.73 15.68
C ILE A 257 -0.11 -9.07 15.91
N GLY A 258 -0.14 -7.75 15.85
CA GLY A 258 -1.37 -6.97 15.91
C GLY A 258 -1.99 -6.72 14.54
N GLN A 259 -3.32 -6.55 14.51
CA GLN A 259 -4.08 -6.27 13.30
C GLN A 259 -4.81 -4.92 13.33
N PRO A 260 -5.14 -4.37 12.14
CA PRO A 260 -5.92 -3.13 12.03
C PRO A 260 -7.32 -3.16 12.62
N ASP A 261 -7.93 -4.32 12.83
CA ASP A 261 -9.24 -4.47 13.48
C ASP A 261 -9.17 -4.62 15.01
N GLY A 262 -7.97 -4.42 15.58
CA GLY A 262 -7.70 -4.47 17.01
C GLY A 262 -7.50 -5.87 17.58
N ASN A 263 -7.35 -6.90 16.74
CA ASN A 263 -6.96 -8.20 17.24
C ASN A 263 -5.43 -8.29 17.43
N LEU A 264 -5.00 -8.71 18.62
CA LEU A 264 -3.69 -9.32 18.82
C LEU A 264 -3.82 -10.81 18.54
N LEU A 265 -3.00 -11.32 17.63
CA LEU A 265 -2.95 -12.74 17.28
C LEU A 265 -1.71 -13.40 17.88
N CYS A 266 -1.83 -14.68 18.19
CA CYS A 266 -0.72 -15.61 18.39
C CYS A 266 -0.84 -16.75 17.38
N LEU A 267 0.21 -16.94 16.59
CA LEU A 267 0.31 -17.96 15.56
C LEU A 267 1.44 -18.94 15.87
N ASP A 268 1.32 -20.16 15.37
CA ASP A 268 2.42 -21.11 15.26
C ASP A 268 3.43 -20.55 14.24
N ALA A 269 4.68 -20.30 14.67
CA ALA A 269 5.70 -19.69 13.83
C ALA A 269 6.15 -20.58 12.67
N ARG A 270 5.99 -21.90 12.78
CA ARG A 270 6.41 -22.86 11.74
C ARG A 270 5.42 -22.91 10.58
N THR A 271 4.14 -22.66 10.86
CA THR A 271 3.05 -22.91 9.91
C THR A 271 2.16 -21.69 9.63
N GLY A 272 2.21 -20.66 10.47
CA GLY A 272 1.28 -19.53 10.43
C GLY A 272 -0.15 -19.89 10.85
N ARG A 273 -0.37 -21.06 11.46
CA ARG A 273 -1.68 -21.45 12.00
C ARG A 273 -2.00 -20.59 13.21
N GLU A 274 -3.21 -20.03 13.25
CA GLU A 274 -3.65 -19.26 14.42
C GLU A 274 -3.90 -20.18 15.61
N LEU A 275 -3.37 -19.78 16.77
CA LEU A 275 -3.48 -20.52 18.04
C LEU A 275 -4.35 -19.75 19.05
N TRP A 276 -4.31 -18.42 19.01
CA TRP A 276 -5.04 -17.56 19.93
C TRP A 276 -5.26 -16.16 19.35
N ARG A 277 -6.33 -15.50 19.79
CA ARG A 277 -6.74 -14.14 19.41
C ARG A 277 -7.30 -13.42 20.63
N PHE A 278 -7.07 -12.11 20.70
CA PHE A 278 -7.70 -11.23 21.68
C PHE A 278 -7.97 -9.84 21.11
N GLN A 279 -9.15 -9.30 21.39
CA GLN A 279 -9.58 -7.99 20.92
C GLN A 279 -9.18 -6.89 21.91
N THR A 280 -8.40 -5.91 21.45
CA THR A 280 -7.85 -4.80 22.24
C THR A 280 -8.66 -3.51 22.13
N GLY A 281 -9.69 -3.48 21.27
CA GLY A 281 -10.64 -2.37 21.11
C GLY A 281 -10.20 -1.29 20.11
N ALA A 282 -8.93 -1.31 19.69
CA ALA A 282 -8.34 -0.36 18.76
C ALA A 282 -7.26 -1.02 17.91
N SER A 283 -7.04 -0.50 16.70
CA SER A 283 -6.05 -1.01 15.75
C SER A 283 -4.67 -1.10 16.38
N ILE A 284 -3.97 -2.21 16.12
CA ILE A 284 -2.60 -2.42 16.57
C ILE A 284 -1.66 -2.26 15.37
N SER A 285 -0.94 -1.14 15.34
CA SER A 285 0.14 -0.84 14.39
C SER A 285 1.51 -0.76 15.09
N SER A 286 1.60 -1.29 16.31
CA SER A 286 2.82 -1.35 17.11
C SER A 286 3.42 -2.76 17.08
N SER A 287 4.59 -2.92 17.71
CA SER A 287 5.23 -4.22 17.90
C SER A 287 4.92 -4.78 19.28
N PRO A 288 4.45 -6.04 19.39
CA PRO A 288 4.39 -6.72 20.67
C PRO A 288 5.80 -6.89 21.26
N ILE A 289 5.90 -6.89 22.59
CA ILE A 289 7.12 -7.21 23.33
C ILE A 289 6.85 -8.33 24.33
N ALA A 290 7.89 -9.08 24.71
CA ALA A 290 7.85 -10.02 25.83
C ALA A 290 8.79 -9.53 26.93
N TYR A 291 8.38 -9.70 28.19
CA TYR A 291 9.22 -9.43 29.36
C TYR A 291 8.81 -10.34 30.52
N GLU A 292 9.60 -10.35 31.58
CA GLU A 292 9.31 -11.11 32.80
C GLU A 292 9.35 -10.18 34.01
N VAL A 293 8.43 -10.39 34.95
CA VAL A 293 8.43 -9.75 36.27
C VAL A 293 8.15 -10.83 37.31
N ASP A 294 9.03 -10.97 38.29
CA ASP A 294 8.92 -11.93 39.40
C ASP A 294 8.62 -13.38 38.95
N GLY A 295 9.30 -13.84 37.89
CA GLY A 295 9.13 -15.18 37.34
C GLY A 295 7.88 -15.38 36.46
N VAL A 296 7.12 -14.31 36.19
CA VAL A 296 5.92 -14.36 35.34
C VAL A 296 6.20 -13.66 34.02
N GLN A 297 6.04 -14.40 32.92
CA GLN A 297 6.14 -13.86 31.57
C GLN A 297 4.90 -13.04 31.20
N TYR A 298 5.14 -11.89 30.57
CA TYR A 298 4.14 -11.03 29.97
C TYR A 298 4.40 -10.81 28.49
N ILE A 299 3.33 -10.69 27.71
CA ILE A 299 3.35 -10.12 26.37
C ILE A 299 2.63 -8.77 26.43
N ALA A 300 3.21 -7.70 25.92
CA ALA A 300 2.56 -6.39 25.89
C ALA A 300 2.54 -5.76 24.50
N VAL A 301 1.53 -4.93 24.24
CA VAL A 301 1.34 -4.27 22.95
C VAL A 301 0.54 -2.97 23.09
N TYR A 302 0.86 -1.97 22.28
CA TYR A 302 0.07 -0.74 22.18
C TYR A 302 -1.01 -0.88 21.10
N ALA A 303 -2.26 -0.64 21.48
CA ALA A 303 -3.41 -0.55 20.59
C ALA A 303 -3.85 0.92 20.47
N GLY A 304 -3.19 1.64 19.56
CA GLY A 304 -3.30 3.10 19.44
C GLY A 304 -4.04 3.60 18.19
N GLY A 305 -4.26 2.76 17.18
CA GLY A 305 -4.78 3.20 15.88
C GLY A 305 -3.78 3.03 14.73
N THR A 306 -4.28 3.23 13.51
CA THR A 306 -3.45 3.50 12.32
C THR A 306 -4.20 4.47 11.40
N GLY A 307 -3.48 5.27 10.64
CA GLY A 307 -4.04 6.08 9.55
C GLY A 307 -3.73 5.52 8.16
N ILE A 308 -2.73 4.64 8.03
CA ILE A 308 -2.27 4.12 6.74
C ILE A 308 -2.46 2.61 6.70
N PRO A 309 -3.08 2.04 5.64
CA PRO A 309 -3.71 2.72 4.49
C PRO A 309 -5.18 3.12 4.71
N TYR A 310 -5.74 2.85 5.90
CA TYR A 310 -7.19 2.84 6.17
C TYR A 310 -7.84 4.18 6.55
N GLY A 311 -7.06 5.25 6.66
CA GLY A 311 -7.54 6.56 7.09
C GLY A 311 -8.23 6.51 8.46
N GLU A 312 -9.34 7.24 8.59
CA GLU A 312 -10.14 7.30 9.81
C GLU A 312 -11.04 6.06 10.02
N SER A 313 -11.05 5.10 9.10
CA SER A 313 -11.88 3.89 9.26
C SER A 313 -11.28 2.87 10.24
N ALA A 314 -9.96 2.93 10.49
CA ALA A 314 -9.34 2.05 11.47
C ALA A 314 -9.61 2.57 12.90
N PRO A 315 -10.03 1.71 13.83
CA PRO A 315 -10.39 2.11 15.18
C PRO A 315 -9.16 2.65 15.93
N ARG A 316 -9.35 3.78 16.61
CA ARG A 316 -8.33 4.46 17.41
C ARG A 316 -8.53 4.22 18.90
N GLY A 317 -7.43 4.28 19.64
CA GLY A 317 -7.41 4.12 21.08
C GLY A 317 -6.09 4.62 21.65
N ASP A 318 -5.89 4.40 22.94
CA ASP A 318 -4.70 4.78 23.69
C ASP A 318 -4.29 3.68 24.67
N PHE A 319 -4.60 2.42 24.32
CA PHE A 319 -4.46 1.30 25.23
C PHE A 319 -3.06 0.68 25.20
N LEU A 320 -2.53 0.38 26.39
CA LEU A 320 -1.43 -0.57 26.58
C LEU A 320 -2.00 -1.85 27.18
N TRP A 321 -1.94 -2.94 26.43
CA TRP A 321 -2.35 -4.26 26.90
C TRP A 321 -1.15 -5.07 27.35
N ALA A 322 -1.28 -5.78 28.47
CA ALA A 322 -0.31 -6.75 28.97
C ALA A 322 -1.01 -8.07 29.30
N PHE A 323 -0.50 -9.17 28.75
CA PHE A 323 -1.07 -10.50 28.80
C PHE A 323 -0.16 -11.44 29.56
N ARG A 324 -0.73 -12.25 30.44
CA ARG A 324 -0.05 -13.39 31.08
C ARG A 324 -0.98 -14.60 31.11
N LEU A 325 -0.43 -15.77 31.34
CA LEU A 325 -1.25 -16.96 31.62
C LEU A 325 -2.10 -16.73 32.87
N GLY A 326 -3.39 -17.09 32.78
CA GLY A 326 -4.38 -16.88 33.85
C GLY A 326 -4.81 -15.43 34.06
N GLY A 327 -4.52 -14.51 33.13
CA GLY A 327 -5.06 -13.15 33.16
C GLY A 327 -6.59 -13.14 33.05
N THR A 328 -7.24 -12.24 33.79
CA THR A 328 -8.70 -12.20 33.94
C THR A 328 -9.37 -10.98 33.32
N VAL A 329 -8.60 -10.04 32.75
CA VAL A 329 -9.15 -8.87 32.05
C VAL A 329 -9.84 -9.36 30.77
N PRO A 330 -11.14 -9.08 30.57
CA PRO A 330 -11.85 -9.52 29.37
C PRO A 330 -11.39 -8.74 28.13
N PRO A 331 -11.64 -9.28 26.91
CA PRO A 331 -11.47 -8.53 25.68
C PRO A 331 -12.28 -7.23 25.69
N ALA A 332 -11.76 -6.21 25.01
CA ALA A 332 -12.51 -5.00 24.76
C ALA A 332 -13.69 -5.26 23.79
N PRO A 333 -14.70 -4.37 23.74
CA PRO A 333 -15.73 -4.41 22.70
C PRO A 333 -15.11 -4.45 21.31
N THR A 334 -15.68 -5.25 20.41
CA THR A 334 -15.20 -5.32 19.02
C THR A 334 -15.54 -4.02 18.29
N PRO A 335 -14.54 -3.27 17.79
CA PRO A 335 -14.79 -2.06 17.04
C PRO A 335 -15.32 -2.39 15.63
N PRO A 336 -15.91 -1.41 14.92
CA PRO A 336 -16.16 -1.54 13.48
C PRO A 336 -14.86 -1.91 12.74
N PRO A 337 -14.91 -2.87 11.80
CA PRO A 337 -13.73 -3.27 11.05
C PRO A 337 -13.27 -2.12 10.12
N PRO A 338 -11.95 -1.98 9.89
CA PRO A 338 -11.43 -1.03 8.91
C PRO A 338 -12.01 -1.27 7.51
N VAL A 339 -12.25 -0.19 6.77
CA VAL A 339 -12.74 -0.26 5.40
C VAL A 339 -11.59 -0.67 4.49
N ILE A 340 -11.62 -1.92 4.02
CA ILE A 340 -10.54 -2.49 3.21
C ILE A 340 -10.56 -2.05 1.74
N ARG A 341 -11.70 -1.58 1.23
CA ARG A 341 -11.82 -1.08 -0.14
C ARG A 341 -11.71 0.44 -0.11
N ARG A 342 -10.68 1.00 -0.75
CA ARG A 342 -10.37 2.43 -0.61
C ARG A 342 -11.60 3.28 -0.98
N PRO A 343 -12.09 4.16 -0.09
CA PRO A 343 -13.31 4.91 -0.36
C PRO A 343 -13.08 5.97 -1.44
N VAL A 344 -14.18 6.35 -2.10
CA VAL A 344 -14.24 7.60 -2.88
C VAL A 344 -14.37 8.80 -1.95
N ALA A 345 -14.06 10.00 -2.44
CA ALA A 345 -14.20 11.22 -1.66
C ALA A 345 -15.67 11.65 -1.52
N GLY A 346 -16.00 12.26 -0.38
CA GLY A 346 -17.35 12.75 -0.07
C GLY A 346 -18.23 11.71 0.63
N GLY A 347 -19.35 12.18 1.19
CA GLY A 347 -20.38 11.32 1.78
C GLY A 347 -21.45 10.90 0.77
N PRO A 348 -22.36 9.99 1.16
CA PRO A 348 -23.43 9.51 0.30
C PRO A 348 -24.40 10.63 -0.10
N VAL A 349 -24.83 10.62 -1.36
CA VAL A 349 -25.89 11.47 -1.90
C VAL A 349 -27.07 10.58 -2.25
N GLU A 350 -28.21 10.82 -1.61
CA GLU A 350 -29.44 10.07 -1.91
C GLU A 350 -29.85 10.27 -3.36
N GLY A 351 -30.09 9.17 -4.08
CA GLY A 351 -30.41 9.22 -5.50
C GLY A 351 -31.68 9.99 -5.81
N SER A 352 -32.64 10.03 -4.89
CA SER A 352 -33.85 10.86 -5.00
C SER A 352 -33.55 12.36 -5.11
N ALA A 353 -32.40 12.84 -4.61
CA ALA A 353 -31.99 14.23 -4.71
C ALA A 353 -31.38 14.60 -6.08
N VAL A 354 -30.94 13.60 -6.85
CA VAL A 354 -30.23 13.78 -8.13
C VAL A 354 -30.83 12.93 -9.25
N ASN A 355 -32.09 12.52 -9.12
CA ASN A 355 -32.81 11.68 -10.07
C ASN A 355 -32.02 10.41 -10.45
N ASN A 356 -31.38 9.78 -9.47
CA ASN A 356 -30.53 8.59 -9.61
C ASN A 356 -29.49 8.73 -10.75
N THR A 357 -28.98 9.93 -10.97
CA THR A 357 -28.08 10.23 -12.10
C THR A 357 -26.66 10.44 -11.62
N VAL A 358 -25.71 9.81 -12.31
CA VAL A 358 -24.28 10.09 -12.23
C VAL A 358 -23.85 10.80 -13.52
N VAL A 359 -23.38 12.03 -13.38
CA VAL A 359 -22.81 12.82 -14.46
C VAL A 359 -21.31 12.54 -14.57
N LEU A 360 -20.89 11.99 -15.71
CA LEU A 360 -19.50 11.59 -15.95
C LEU A 360 -18.61 12.80 -16.25
N ALA A 361 -17.36 12.72 -15.82
CA ALA A 361 -16.31 13.72 -16.03
C ALA A 361 -16.67 15.13 -15.53
N ARG A 362 -17.48 15.23 -14.48
CA ARG A 362 -17.81 16.49 -13.79
C ARG A 362 -17.45 16.40 -12.33
N THR A 363 -16.68 17.37 -11.84
CA THR A 363 -16.30 17.41 -10.42
C THR A 363 -17.52 17.54 -9.53
N TYR A 364 -17.57 16.79 -8.44
CA TYR A 364 -18.59 16.97 -7.41
C TYR A 364 -18.00 17.60 -6.16
N ASN A 365 -18.60 18.70 -5.70
CA ASN A 365 -18.27 19.33 -4.43
C ASN A 365 -19.22 18.78 -3.35
N ALA A 366 -18.75 17.80 -2.59
CA ALA A 366 -19.55 17.14 -1.56
C ALA A 366 -19.99 18.06 -0.40
N THR A 367 -19.33 19.21 -0.20
CA THR A 367 -19.71 20.18 0.84
C THR A 367 -20.89 21.05 0.41
N THR A 368 -21.00 21.37 -0.88
CA THR A 368 -22.01 22.29 -1.42
C THR A 368 -23.08 21.60 -2.25
N GLY A 369 -22.88 20.33 -2.60
CA GLY A 369 -23.74 19.57 -3.51
C GLY A 369 -23.64 20.00 -4.98
N GLN A 370 -22.64 20.83 -5.33
CA GLN A 370 -22.53 21.39 -6.67
C GLN A 370 -21.80 20.47 -7.64
N VAL A 371 -22.33 20.36 -8.86
CA VAL A 371 -21.71 19.72 -10.01
C VAL A 371 -20.93 20.76 -10.82
N GLY A 372 -19.68 20.45 -11.15
CA GLY A 372 -18.83 21.31 -11.96
C GLY A 372 -19.36 21.50 -13.38
N THR A 373 -19.12 22.67 -13.96
CA THR A 373 -19.58 23.05 -15.30
C THR A 373 -18.53 22.84 -16.39
N THR A 374 -17.39 22.23 -16.05
CA THR A 374 -16.32 21.92 -17.02
C THR A 374 -15.96 20.45 -16.92
N GLU A 375 -15.69 19.84 -18.07
CA GLU A 375 -15.13 18.49 -18.17
C GLU A 375 -13.83 18.39 -17.36
N SER A 376 -13.66 17.30 -16.62
CA SER A 376 -12.57 17.13 -15.69
C SER A 376 -12.14 15.67 -15.55
N THR A 377 -10.84 15.46 -15.43
CA THR A 377 -10.22 14.18 -15.11
C THR A 377 -9.81 14.07 -13.64
N ALA A 378 -10.32 14.94 -12.77
CA ALA A 378 -10.04 14.89 -11.33
C ALA A 378 -10.65 13.65 -10.68
N MET A 379 -10.09 13.22 -9.54
CA MET A 379 -10.52 11.99 -8.86
C MET A 379 -12.01 12.00 -8.46
N ASN A 380 -12.55 13.17 -8.12
CA ASN A 380 -13.97 13.37 -7.79
C ASN A 380 -14.84 13.75 -9.00
N ALA A 381 -14.40 13.48 -10.23
CA ALA A 381 -15.11 13.84 -11.46
C ALA A 381 -16.17 12.81 -11.89
N MET A 382 -16.86 12.21 -10.92
CA MET A 382 -18.10 11.46 -11.10
C MET A 382 -19.12 12.14 -10.21
N ALA A 383 -20.21 12.69 -10.73
CA ALA A 383 -21.09 13.55 -9.94
C ALA A 383 -22.50 12.96 -9.78
N PRO A 384 -22.95 12.61 -8.56
CA PRO A 384 -22.18 12.64 -7.31
C PRO A 384 -21.12 11.53 -7.27
N THR A 385 -20.04 11.74 -6.51
CA THR A 385 -18.95 10.75 -6.41
C THR A 385 -19.39 9.50 -5.68
N HIS A 386 -20.30 9.67 -4.71
CA HIS A 386 -20.91 8.60 -3.92
C HIS A 386 -22.43 8.74 -4.00
N LEU A 387 -23.05 7.97 -4.88
CA LEU A 387 -24.50 7.87 -4.99
C LEU A 387 -25.00 6.78 -4.04
N ARG A 388 -26.12 7.01 -3.34
CA ARG A 388 -26.77 6.02 -2.48
C ARG A 388 -28.21 5.80 -2.91
N VAL A 389 -28.61 4.54 -3.13
CA VAL A 389 -29.93 4.19 -3.67
C VAL A 389 -30.51 2.91 -3.03
N PRO A 390 -31.84 2.75 -2.94
CA PRO A 390 -32.46 1.48 -2.54
C PRO A 390 -32.18 0.36 -3.56
N VAL A 391 -32.18 -0.90 -3.09
CA VAL A 391 -32.23 -2.07 -3.97
C VAL A 391 -33.38 -1.97 -5.00
N GLY A 392 -33.09 -2.32 -6.24
CA GLY A 392 -34.03 -2.26 -7.37
C GLY A 392 -34.03 -0.92 -8.12
N THR A 393 -33.17 0.02 -7.73
CA THR A 393 -33.09 1.34 -8.38
C THR A 393 -32.32 1.29 -9.69
N THR A 394 -32.90 1.86 -10.74
CA THR A 394 -32.20 2.16 -11.99
C THR A 394 -31.41 3.46 -11.86
N VAL A 395 -30.10 3.38 -12.07
CA VAL A 395 -29.18 4.51 -12.08
C VAL A 395 -28.86 4.86 -13.52
N THR A 396 -28.87 6.17 -13.84
CA THR A 396 -28.48 6.70 -15.15
C THR A 396 -27.07 7.26 -15.08
N PHE A 397 -26.18 6.81 -15.96
CA PHE A 397 -24.88 7.40 -16.20
C PHE A 397 -24.97 8.26 -17.45
N VAL A 398 -24.56 9.52 -17.39
CA VAL A 398 -24.68 10.45 -18.53
C VAL A 398 -23.34 11.10 -18.83
N ASN A 399 -22.97 11.14 -20.11
CA ASN A 399 -21.90 11.99 -20.60
C ASN A 399 -22.53 13.30 -21.14
N PRO A 400 -22.37 14.46 -20.47
CA PRO A 400 -22.91 15.73 -20.95
C PRO A 400 -22.56 16.04 -22.40
N ALA A 401 -23.51 16.65 -23.13
CA ALA A 401 -23.32 17.00 -24.55
C ALA A 401 -22.22 18.04 -24.79
N ASP A 402 -21.87 18.82 -23.77
CA ASP A 402 -20.80 19.82 -23.79
C ASP A 402 -19.44 19.27 -23.31
N ASN A 403 -19.33 17.98 -22.99
CA ASN A 403 -18.02 17.33 -22.92
C ASN A 403 -17.44 17.18 -24.33
N ALA A 404 -16.12 17.26 -24.44
CA ALA A 404 -15.38 17.08 -25.68
C ALA A 404 -15.05 15.60 -25.94
N ASN A 405 -14.89 14.79 -24.88
CA ASN A 405 -14.42 13.42 -24.99
C ASN A 405 -15.52 12.37 -24.73
N GLU A 406 -15.27 11.17 -25.25
CA GLU A 406 -16.02 9.98 -24.88
C GLU A 406 -15.62 9.57 -23.47
N HIS A 407 -16.61 9.45 -22.57
CA HIS A 407 -16.41 9.00 -21.19
C HIS A 407 -17.17 7.72 -20.95
N GLY A 408 -16.95 7.10 -19.79
CA GLY A 408 -17.56 5.80 -19.53
C GLY A 408 -17.67 5.48 -18.06
N ALA A 409 -18.33 4.36 -17.80
CA ALA A 409 -18.40 3.77 -16.49
C ALA A 409 -17.98 2.30 -16.64
N THR A 410 -16.71 2.02 -16.32
CA THR A 410 -16.20 0.66 -16.24
C THR A 410 -16.39 0.19 -14.80
N GLN A 411 -17.34 -0.71 -14.59
CA GLN A 411 -17.59 -1.30 -13.28
C GLN A 411 -16.37 -2.14 -12.86
N PHE A 412 -16.06 -2.16 -11.55
CA PHE A 412 -14.89 -2.84 -11.01
C PHE A 412 -15.04 -4.38 -11.02
N PHE A 413 -14.78 -5.03 -9.89
CA PHE A 413 -14.45 -6.44 -9.82
C PHE A 413 -15.64 -7.35 -10.12
N GLU A 414 -16.86 -6.83 -9.91
CA GLU A 414 -18.13 -7.52 -10.12
C GLU A 414 -18.49 -7.64 -11.62
N GLY A 415 -17.92 -6.81 -12.49
CA GLY A 415 -18.07 -6.88 -13.95
C GLY A 415 -19.47 -6.63 -14.48
N LEU A 416 -20.28 -5.82 -13.79
CA LEU A 416 -21.70 -5.65 -14.14
C LEU A 416 -21.91 -4.92 -15.48
N PHE A 417 -21.04 -3.98 -15.81
CA PHE A 417 -21.09 -3.21 -17.05
C PHE A 417 -19.72 -2.57 -17.35
N ASP A 418 -19.45 -2.34 -18.64
CA ASP A 418 -18.33 -1.52 -19.13
C ASP A 418 -18.84 -0.74 -20.34
N VAL A 419 -19.16 0.53 -20.13
CA VAL A 419 -19.83 1.36 -21.14
C VAL A 419 -18.97 2.56 -21.54
N ARG A 420 -19.05 2.91 -22.82
CA ARG A 420 -18.43 4.08 -23.44
C ARG A 420 -19.56 4.92 -24.03
N LEU A 421 -19.62 6.19 -23.65
CA LEU A 421 -20.70 7.12 -23.96
C LEU A 421 -20.10 8.35 -24.65
N ARG A 422 -20.59 8.65 -25.85
CA ARG A 422 -20.26 9.90 -26.55
C ARG A 422 -20.93 11.09 -25.85
N PRO A 423 -20.45 12.32 -26.08
CA PRO A 423 -21.13 13.51 -25.55
C PRO A 423 -22.62 13.51 -25.93
N GLY A 424 -23.49 13.62 -24.92
CA GLY A 424 -24.94 13.60 -25.04
C GLY A 424 -25.59 12.22 -24.86
N GLU A 425 -24.80 11.14 -24.77
CA GLU A 425 -25.32 9.79 -24.54
C GLU A 425 -25.47 9.48 -23.05
N SER A 426 -26.36 8.52 -22.76
CA SER A 426 -26.58 7.98 -21.42
C SER A 426 -26.72 6.47 -21.45
N PHE A 427 -26.45 5.85 -20.30
CA PHE A 427 -26.63 4.43 -20.05
C PHE A 427 -27.36 4.24 -18.73
N GLN A 428 -28.18 3.18 -18.65
CA GLN A 428 -28.95 2.87 -17.45
C GLN A 428 -28.63 1.45 -16.97
N TYR A 429 -28.51 1.29 -15.66
CA TYR A 429 -28.34 -0.02 -15.02
C TYR A 429 -29.18 -0.12 -13.74
N THR A 430 -29.86 -1.24 -13.56
CA THR A 430 -30.66 -1.51 -12.35
C THR A 430 -29.86 -2.35 -11.37
N PHE A 431 -29.58 -1.79 -10.19
CA PHE A 431 -28.89 -2.52 -9.14
C PHE A 431 -29.88 -3.32 -8.31
N THR A 432 -29.78 -4.65 -8.38
CA THR A 432 -30.73 -5.59 -7.74
C THR A 432 -30.22 -6.21 -6.44
N GLU A 433 -28.95 -5.97 -6.09
CA GLU A 433 -28.33 -6.53 -4.91
C GLU A 433 -27.72 -5.43 -4.04
N LYS A 434 -27.83 -5.59 -2.72
CA LYS A 434 -27.21 -4.70 -1.73
C LYS A 434 -25.69 -4.78 -1.85
N GLY A 435 -25.00 -3.65 -1.83
CA GLY A 435 -23.54 -3.63 -1.93
C GLY A 435 -22.96 -2.27 -2.29
N GLU A 436 -21.64 -2.25 -2.44
CA GLU A 436 -20.89 -1.07 -2.89
C GLU A 436 -20.27 -1.35 -4.26
N TYR A 437 -20.72 -0.61 -5.28
CA TYR A 437 -20.31 -0.82 -6.66
C TYR A 437 -19.47 0.37 -7.13
N PHE A 438 -18.17 0.13 -7.28
CA PHE A 438 -17.23 1.14 -7.78
C PHE A 438 -17.13 1.07 -9.30
N PHE A 439 -16.86 2.22 -9.93
CA PHE A 439 -16.69 2.35 -11.37
C PHE A 439 -15.70 3.47 -11.70
N ASN A 440 -14.91 3.28 -12.76
CA ASN A 440 -13.93 4.25 -13.23
C ASN A 440 -14.35 4.85 -14.55
N ASP A 441 -13.89 6.08 -14.80
CA ASP A 441 -13.95 6.64 -16.13
C ASP A 441 -13.04 5.85 -17.09
N SER A 442 -13.53 5.81 -18.31
CA SER A 442 -12.99 5.17 -19.49
C SER A 442 -11.84 5.96 -20.11
N TYR A 443 -11.93 7.28 -20.05
CA TYR A 443 -11.01 8.22 -20.67
C TYR A 443 -9.79 8.54 -19.79
N SER A 444 -10.04 8.73 -18.49
CA SER A 444 -8.99 8.86 -17.47
C SER A 444 -9.26 7.87 -16.35
N PRO A 445 -8.25 7.18 -15.80
CA PRO A 445 -8.46 6.25 -14.70
C PRO A 445 -8.66 6.91 -13.33
N ARG A 446 -8.47 8.24 -13.23
CA ARG A 446 -8.55 8.96 -11.95
C ARG A 446 -9.98 9.16 -11.45
N PRO A 447 -10.94 9.63 -12.26
CA PRO A 447 -12.32 9.76 -11.82
C PRO A 447 -12.88 8.40 -11.44
N THR A 448 -13.26 8.27 -10.17
CA THR A 448 -13.85 7.05 -9.62
C THR A 448 -15.12 7.42 -8.86
N GLY A 449 -16.20 6.71 -9.16
CA GLY A 449 -17.46 6.85 -8.45
C GLY A 449 -17.84 5.56 -7.74
N LYS A 450 -18.82 5.68 -6.83
CA LYS A 450 -19.42 4.55 -6.12
C LYS A 450 -20.94 4.69 -6.10
N VAL A 451 -21.64 3.61 -6.40
CA VAL A 451 -23.06 3.44 -6.05
C VAL A 451 -23.14 2.52 -4.82
N GLU A 452 -23.65 3.05 -3.71
CA GLU A 452 -24.01 2.29 -2.52
C GLU A 452 -25.49 1.91 -2.61
N VAL A 453 -25.77 0.61 -2.58
CA VAL A 453 -27.13 0.07 -2.67
C VAL A 453 -27.50 -0.50 -1.31
N TYR A 454 -28.58 -0.02 -0.70
CA TYR A 454 -28.92 -0.32 0.70
C TYR A 454 -30.21 -1.11 0.93
#